data_AF-A0A958VZ98-F1
#
_entry.id   AF-A0A958VZ98-F1
#
_cell.length_a   1.000
_cell.length_b   1.000
_cell.length_c   1.000
_cell.angle_alpha   90.00
_cell.angle_beta   90.00
_cell.angle_gamma   90.00
#
_symmetry.space_group_name_H-M   'P 1'
#
loop_
_entity.id
_entity.type
_entity.pdbx_description
1 polymer ?
#
loop_
_entity_poly.entity_id
_entity_poly.type
_entity_poly.pdbx_seq_one_letter_code
_entity_poly.pdbx_strand_id
1 'polypeptide(L)'
;MSHVKTMQAFGQLKGICTGLGGAYNPGQENLQVKALTTIQFNAQQVMDEVKVAKTVYDNITNQRELAFRETRLLGSRICFLLRACGAHPLTLADAYTSNRSLQGARKYRSPALRPVEGDDATDSNRKRMSTDYASKVQYFAQLVETAAAEPNYNPTERELSVEGLEEKVLQLRSLNELVMKAEQRLKQLRQQRREIFYEGEHSLVNTARAAKNYIRGVFGFASVPSAELMKVSFTKPVTR
;
A
#
# COMPACT_ATOMS: atom_id res chain seq x y z
N MET A 1 -18.89 -13.14 1.73
CA MET A 1 -19.66 -12.30 0.78
C MET A 1 -18.81 -11.08 0.41
N SER A 2 -18.83 -10.60 -0.84
CA SER A 2 -18.07 -9.39 -1.22
C SER A 2 -18.76 -8.12 -0.73
N HIS A 3 -18.03 -7.01 -0.58
CA HIS A 3 -18.61 -5.71 -0.18
C HIS A 3 -19.76 -5.28 -1.10
N VAL A 4 -19.62 -5.47 -2.42
CA VAL A 4 -20.66 -5.17 -3.41
C VAL A 4 -21.93 -5.98 -3.15
N LYS A 5 -21.79 -7.29 -2.90
CA LYS A 5 -22.93 -8.16 -2.57
C LYS A 5 -23.58 -7.76 -1.25
N THR A 6 -22.80 -7.36 -0.25
CA THR A 6 -23.33 -6.85 1.03
C THR A 6 -24.14 -5.57 0.83
N MET A 7 -23.66 -4.65 -0.01
CA MET A 7 -24.36 -3.41 -0.32
C MET A 7 -25.66 -3.66 -1.11
N GLN A 8 -25.64 -4.58 -2.09
CA GLN A 8 -26.85 -5.00 -2.82
C GLN A 8 -27.88 -5.63 -1.89
N ALA A 9 -27.44 -6.53 -1.01
CA ALA A 9 -28.30 -7.14 0.02
C ALA A 9 -28.91 -6.07 0.95
N PHE A 10 -28.13 -5.07 1.34
CA PHE A 10 -28.62 -3.96 2.15
C PHE A 10 -29.66 -3.12 1.40
N GLY A 11 -29.44 -2.86 0.11
CA GLY A 11 -30.41 -2.19 -0.75
C GLY A 11 -31.74 -2.95 -0.86
N GLN A 12 -31.70 -4.29 -0.98
CA GLN A 12 -32.89 -5.14 -0.96
C GLN A 12 -33.64 -5.04 0.37
N LEU A 13 -32.93 -5.13 1.50
CA LEU A 13 -33.53 -4.97 2.83
C LEU A 13 -34.19 -3.60 2.99
N LYS A 14 -33.51 -2.53 2.58
CA LYS A 14 -34.07 -1.18 2.59
C LYS A 14 -35.34 -1.11 1.74
N GLY A 15 -35.32 -1.71 0.54
CA GLY A 15 -36.48 -1.80 -0.34
C GLY A 15 -37.69 -2.47 0.31
N ILE A 16 -37.47 -3.58 1.02
CA ILE A 16 -38.53 -4.25 1.80
C ILE A 16 -39.06 -3.32 2.90
N CYS A 17 -38.18 -2.67 3.66
CA CYS A 17 -38.58 -1.74 4.72
C CYS A 17 -39.40 -0.56 4.17
N THR A 18 -39.02 -0.03 3.01
CA THR A 18 -39.78 1.05 2.35
C THR A 18 -41.11 0.58 1.79
N GLY A 19 -41.18 -0.65 1.25
CA GLY A 19 -42.41 -1.23 0.71
C GLY A 19 -43.48 -1.50 1.77
N LEU A 20 -43.06 -1.73 3.02
CA LEU A 20 -43.97 -1.87 4.16
C LEU A 20 -44.64 -0.54 4.59
N GLY A 21 -44.15 0.61 4.11
CA GLY A 21 -44.73 1.92 4.41
C GLY A 21 -44.87 2.18 5.91
N GLY A 22 -46.01 2.72 6.33
CA GLY A 22 -46.29 3.04 7.73
C GLY A 22 -46.31 1.84 8.69
N ALA A 23 -46.40 0.61 8.17
CA ALA A 23 -46.32 -0.60 9.00
C ALA A 23 -44.88 -0.87 9.49
N TYR A 24 -43.87 -0.30 8.83
CA TYR A 24 -42.48 -0.32 9.31
C TYR A 24 -42.21 0.92 10.16
N ASN A 25 -42.40 0.79 11.48
CA ASN A 25 -42.28 1.90 12.43
C ASN A 25 -41.38 1.54 13.63
N PRO A 26 -40.06 1.34 13.43
CA PRO A 26 -39.17 1.00 14.52
C PRO A 26 -38.98 2.18 15.47
N GLY A 27 -39.09 1.91 16.77
CA GLY A 27 -38.84 2.91 17.81
C GLY A 27 -37.36 3.32 17.94
N GLN A 28 -36.44 2.51 17.42
CA GLN A 28 -35.01 2.85 17.37
C GLN A 28 -34.70 3.66 16.11
N GLU A 29 -34.14 4.86 16.28
CA GLU A 29 -33.85 5.80 15.19
C GLU A 29 -32.93 5.22 14.11
N ASN A 30 -31.93 4.42 14.51
CA ASN A 30 -30.96 3.79 13.61
C ASN A 30 -31.58 2.73 12.67
N LEU A 31 -32.79 2.25 12.95
CA LEU A 31 -33.53 1.32 12.09
C LEU A 31 -34.51 2.05 11.15
N GLN A 32 -34.79 3.33 11.38
CA GLN A 32 -35.70 4.08 10.52
C GLN A 32 -35.15 4.18 9.09
N VAL A 33 -36.04 4.24 8.10
CA VAL A 33 -35.69 4.30 6.67
C VAL A 33 -34.70 5.44 6.35
N LYS A 34 -34.81 6.57 7.06
CA LYS A 34 -33.86 7.69 6.94
C LYS A 34 -32.44 7.30 7.36
N ALA A 35 -32.28 6.61 8.48
CA ALA A 35 -30.99 6.11 8.95
C ALA A 35 -30.43 5.01 8.02
N LEU A 36 -31.27 4.09 7.56
CA LEU A 36 -30.89 3.08 6.56
C LEU A 36 -30.40 3.70 5.25
N THR A 37 -31.03 4.80 4.82
CA THR A 37 -30.60 5.53 3.62
C THR A 37 -29.25 6.22 3.83
N THR A 38 -29.05 6.81 5.01
CA THR A 38 -27.80 7.48 5.38
C THR A 38 -26.62 6.51 5.43
N ILE A 39 -26.77 5.35 6.07
CA ILE A 39 -25.70 4.36 6.13
C ILE A 39 -25.39 3.76 4.75
N GLN A 40 -26.40 3.56 3.90
CA GLN A 40 -26.18 3.10 2.53
C GLN A 40 -25.40 4.12 1.71
N PHE A 41 -25.71 5.41 1.86
CA PHE A 41 -24.96 6.50 1.22
C PHE A 41 -23.50 6.54 1.68
N ASN A 42 -23.27 6.52 3.00
CA ASN A 42 -21.92 6.51 3.57
C ASN A 42 -21.10 5.28 3.11
N ALA A 43 -21.75 4.12 3.02
CA ALA A 43 -21.14 2.89 2.52
C ALA A 43 -20.76 2.96 1.04
N GLN A 44 -21.58 3.61 0.21
CA GLN A 44 -21.26 3.85 -1.20
C GLN A 44 -20.09 4.83 -1.32
N GLN A 45 -20.14 5.94 -0.58
CA GLN A 45 -19.09 6.95 -0.56
C GLN A 45 -17.73 6.35 -0.19
N VAL A 46 -17.64 5.63 0.93
CA VAL A 46 -16.36 5.02 1.34
C VAL A 46 -15.86 3.96 0.35
N MET A 47 -16.77 3.28 -0.37
CA MET A 47 -16.37 2.36 -1.42
C MET A 47 -15.72 3.07 -2.60
N ASP A 48 -16.26 4.22 -3.00
CA ASP A 48 -15.69 5.03 -4.08
C ASP A 48 -14.39 5.72 -3.66
N GLU A 49 -14.31 6.21 -2.42
CA GLU A 49 -13.07 6.75 -1.85
C GLU A 49 -11.95 5.69 -1.81
N VAL A 50 -12.25 4.44 -1.42
CA VAL A 50 -11.26 3.35 -1.47
C VAL A 50 -10.78 3.07 -2.89
N LYS A 51 -11.66 3.12 -3.90
CA LYS A 51 -11.27 2.93 -5.30
C LYS A 51 -10.33 4.05 -5.75
N VAL A 52 -10.69 5.31 -5.47
CA VAL A 52 -9.86 6.48 -5.82
C VAL A 52 -8.51 6.42 -5.11
N ALA A 53 -8.48 6.10 -3.82
CA ALA A 53 -7.22 5.98 -3.09
C ALA A 53 -6.36 4.82 -3.62
N LYS A 54 -6.98 3.72 -4.08
CA LYS A 54 -6.25 2.61 -4.69
C LYS A 54 -5.64 3.01 -6.03
N THR A 55 -6.36 3.70 -6.90
CA THR A 55 -5.81 4.18 -8.19
C THR A 55 -4.68 5.18 -7.97
N VAL A 56 -4.82 6.10 -7.01
CA VAL A 56 -3.75 7.03 -6.62
C VAL A 56 -2.51 6.28 -6.14
N TYR A 57 -2.69 5.31 -5.22
CA TYR A 57 -1.57 4.48 -4.74
C TYR A 57 -0.87 3.76 -5.91
N ASP A 58 -1.64 3.11 -6.81
CA ASP A 58 -1.09 2.38 -7.95
C ASP A 58 -0.29 3.30 -8.89
N ASN A 59 -0.82 4.48 -9.20
CA ASN A 59 -0.15 5.46 -10.04
C ASN A 59 1.17 5.96 -9.44
N ILE A 60 1.20 6.28 -8.14
CA ILE A 60 2.41 6.73 -7.48
C ILE A 60 3.43 5.59 -7.37
N THR A 61 2.99 4.35 -7.13
CA THR A 61 3.90 3.19 -7.16
C THR A 61 4.52 2.99 -8.54
N ASN A 62 3.73 3.14 -9.61
CA ASN A 62 4.23 3.05 -10.99
C ASN A 62 5.25 4.16 -11.29
N GLN A 63 4.97 5.41 -10.89
CA GLN A 63 5.89 6.53 -11.03
C GLN A 63 7.21 6.29 -10.29
N ARG A 64 7.14 5.79 -9.06
CA ARG A 64 8.32 5.39 -8.30
C ARG A 64 9.11 4.31 -9.03
N GLU A 65 8.45 3.23 -9.46
CA GLU A 65 9.13 2.15 -10.18
C GLU A 65 9.87 2.66 -11.42
N LEU A 66 9.23 3.50 -12.23
CA LEU A 66 9.84 4.11 -13.41
C LEU A 66 11.05 4.97 -13.04
N ALA A 67 10.93 5.87 -12.06
CA ALA A 67 12.03 6.73 -11.63
C ALA A 67 13.25 5.95 -11.14
N PHE A 68 13.04 4.80 -10.50
CA PHE A 68 14.13 3.96 -10.00
C PHE A 68 14.80 3.09 -11.06
N ARG A 69 14.20 2.85 -12.24
CA ARG A 69 14.80 2.00 -13.29
C ARG A 69 16.17 2.50 -13.75
N GLU A 70 16.31 3.82 -13.85
CA GLU A 70 17.54 4.47 -14.36
C GLU A 70 18.65 4.54 -13.31
N THR A 71 18.33 4.42 -12.02
CA THR A 71 19.31 4.64 -10.93
C THR A 71 20.52 3.72 -11.01
N ARG A 72 20.31 2.46 -11.41
CA ARG A 72 21.39 1.48 -11.61
C ARG A 72 22.30 1.83 -12.78
N LEU A 73 21.72 2.34 -13.85
CA LEU A 73 22.48 2.79 -15.02
C LEU A 73 23.31 4.02 -14.65
N LEU A 74 22.69 5.03 -14.03
CA LEU A 74 23.35 6.25 -13.58
C LEU A 74 24.48 5.94 -12.59
N GLY A 75 24.25 5.07 -11.60
CA GLY A 75 25.29 4.65 -10.66
C GLY A 75 26.53 4.07 -11.33
N SER A 76 26.34 3.29 -12.40
CA SER A 76 27.47 2.76 -13.18
C SER A 76 28.18 3.84 -13.99
N ARG A 77 27.42 4.76 -14.63
CA ARG A 77 27.98 5.88 -15.40
C ARG A 77 28.83 6.80 -14.51
N ILE A 78 28.38 7.08 -13.29
CA ILE A 78 29.14 7.91 -12.33
C ILE A 78 30.48 7.25 -11.97
N CYS A 79 30.51 5.94 -11.70
CA CYS A 79 31.78 5.24 -11.45
C CYS A 79 32.75 5.34 -12.64
N PHE A 80 32.25 5.22 -13.87
CA PHE A 80 33.09 5.34 -15.06
C PHE A 80 33.58 6.77 -15.28
N LEU A 81 32.75 7.78 -15.01
CA LEU A 81 33.16 9.18 -15.08
C LEU A 81 34.21 9.54 -14.02
N LEU A 82 34.04 9.08 -12.77
CA LEU A 82 35.04 9.25 -11.72
C LEU A 82 36.39 8.65 -12.14
N ARG A 83 36.35 7.47 -12.77
CA ARG A 83 37.56 6.83 -13.32
C ARG A 83 38.18 7.66 -14.45
N ALA A 84 37.36 8.21 -15.35
CA ALA A 84 37.82 9.03 -16.47
C ALA A 84 38.46 10.36 -16.01
N CYS A 85 37.94 10.94 -14.92
CA CYS A 85 38.47 12.18 -14.33
C CYS A 85 39.74 11.96 -13.49
N GLY A 86 40.23 10.72 -13.40
CA GLY A 86 41.44 10.38 -12.65
C GLY A 86 41.26 10.41 -11.13
N ALA A 87 40.04 10.15 -10.63
CA ALA A 87 39.77 10.12 -9.19
C ALA A 87 40.70 9.15 -8.44
N HIS A 88 41.00 9.47 -7.19
CA HIS A 88 41.92 8.68 -6.37
C HIS A 88 41.41 7.21 -6.23
N PRO A 89 42.30 6.19 -6.22
CA PRO A 89 41.89 4.79 -6.12
C PRO A 89 40.99 4.46 -4.92
N LEU A 90 41.18 5.15 -3.79
CA LEU A 90 40.32 5.01 -2.60
C LEU A 90 38.90 5.56 -2.85
N THR A 91 38.79 6.75 -3.45
CA THR A 91 37.49 7.34 -3.85
C THR A 91 36.73 6.42 -4.81
N LEU A 92 37.45 5.82 -5.77
CA LEU A 92 36.87 4.84 -6.69
C LEU A 92 36.40 3.58 -5.94
N ALA A 93 37.18 3.08 -4.98
CA ALA A 93 36.78 1.93 -4.17
C ALA A 93 35.47 2.22 -3.41
N ASP A 94 35.35 3.39 -2.78
CA ASP A 94 34.15 3.82 -2.08
C ASP A 94 32.95 3.92 -3.04
N ALA A 95 33.12 4.59 -4.19
CA ALA A 95 32.07 4.69 -5.21
C ALA A 95 31.63 3.30 -5.71
N TYR A 96 32.55 2.35 -5.92
CA TYR A 96 32.22 0.98 -6.32
C TYR A 96 31.47 0.22 -5.23
N THR A 97 31.77 0.44 -3.95
CA THR A 97 31.00 -0.18 -2.85
C THR A 97 29.55 0.30 -2.84
N SER A 98 29.32 1.60 -2.99
CA SER A 98 27.99 2.20 -3.07
C SER A 98 27.24 1.73 -4.33
N ASN A 99 27.89 1.70 -5.50
CA ASN A 99 27.28 1.20 -6.73
C ASN A 99 26.92 -0.29 -6.60
N ARG A 100 27.80 -1.12 -6.08
CA ARG A 100 27.53 -2.55 -5.85
C ARG A 100 26.28 -2.76 -4.99
N SER A 101 26.14 -1.92 -3.97
CA SER A 101 24.99 -1.89 -3.07
C SER A 101 23.70 -1.51 -3.80
N LEU A 102 23.76 -0.49 -4.65
CA LEU A 102 22.67 -0.04 -5.50
C LEU A 102 22.23 -1.10 -6.54
N GLN A 103 23.18 -1.82 -7.14
CA GLN A 103 22.88 -2.91 -8.07
C GLN A 103 22.15 -4.08 -7.38
N GLY A 104 22.39 -4.27 -6.08
CA GLY A 104 21.89 -5.43 -5.34
C GLY A 104 22.61 -6.73 -5.71
N ALA A 105 23.82 -6.63 -6.27
CA ALA A 105 24.61 -7.80 -6.64
C ALA A 105 25.04 -8.55 -5.37
N ARG A 106 24.63 -9.83 -5.25
CA ARG A 106 25.09 -10.72 -4.18
C ARG A 106 26.62 -10.80 -4.21
N LYS A 107 27.27 -10.82 -3.04
CA LYS A 107 28.64 -11.36 -2.96
C LYS A 107 28.61 -12.76 -3.57
N TYR A 108 29.44 -13.00 -4.59
CA TYR A 108 29.63 -14.32 -5.18
C TYR A 108 29.71 -15.36 -4.06
N ARG A 109 28.90 -16.41 -4.15
CA ARG A 109 29.03 -17.56 -3.27
C ARG A 109 30.30 -18.27 -3.74
N SER A 110 31.43 -18.03 -3.08
CA SER A 110 32.52 -19.00 -3.17
C SER A 110 31.91 -20.36 -2.83
N PRO A 111 32.11 -21.41 -3.66
CA PRO A 111 31.76 -22.76 -3.23
C PRO A 111 32.34 -22.95 -1.84
N ALA A 112 31.55 -23.42 -0.89
CA ALA A 112 32.09 -23.76 0.42
C ALA A 112 33.27 -24.69 0.16
N LEU A 113 34.48 -24.29 0.57
CA LEU A 113 35.54 -25.27 0.76
C LEU A 113 34.94 -26.31 1.70
N ARG A 114 34.97 -27.58 1.30
CA ARG A 114 34.48 -28.67 2.15
C ARG A 114 35.12 -28.47 3.53
N PRO A 115 34.37 -28.59 4.64
CA PRO A 115 34.98 -28.49 5.95
C PRO A 115 36.09 -29.54 6.02
N VAL A 116 37.32 -29.12 6.25
CA VAL A 116 38.31 -30.03 6.82
C VAL A 116 37.85 -30.21 8.27
N GLU A 117 37.71 -31.45 8.70
CA GLU A 117 37.24 -31.79 10.05
C GLU A 117 38.08 -31.02 11.09
N GLY A 118 37.44 -30.14 11.86
CA GLY A 118 38.04 -29.52 13.04
C GLY A 118 37.87 -28.00 13.21
N ASP A 119 37.36 -27.26 12.24
CA ASP A 119 37.21 -25.80 12.40
C ASP A 119 35.78 -25.43 12.82
N ASP A 120 35.64 -24.87 14.02
CA ASP A 120 34.41 -24.24 14.49
C ASP A 120 34.03 -23.11 13.53
N ALA A 121 33.07 -23.39 12.65
CA ALA A 121 32.55 -22.42 11.71
C ALA A 121 31.85 -21.30 12.49
N THR A 122 32.59 -20.21 12.78
CA THR A 122 31.95 -18.96 13.18
C THR A 122 31.04 -18.55 12.03
N ASP A 123 29.74 -18.58 12.27
CA ASP A 123 28.71 -18.17 11.32
C ASP A 123 28.94 -16.70 10.98
N SER A 124 29.67 -16.44 9.89
CA SER A 124 29.95 -15.09 9.43
C SER A 124 28.60 -14.47 9.07
N ASN A 125 28.09 -13.63 9.97
CA ASN A 125 26.79 -12.97 9.85
C ASN A 125 26.85 -12.00 8.67
N ARG A 126 26.69 -12.54 7.46
CA ARG A 126 26.96 -11.85 6.21
C ARG A 126 25.80 -10.90 5.94
N LYS A 127 26.01 -9.61 6.23
CA LYS A 127 25.02 -8.53 6.05
C LYS A 127 24.38 -8.64 4.66
N ARG A 128 23.07 -8.94 4.64
CA ARG A 128 22.26 -8.90 3.42
C ARG A 128 22.10 -7.44 3.02
N MET A 129 22.39 -7.11 1.76
CA MET A 129 22.10 -5.78 1.23
C MET A 129 20.59 -5.64 1.10
N SER A 130 19.98 -4.71 1.83
CA SER A 130 18.53 -4.44 1.72
C SER A 130 18.21 -3.97 0.30
N THR A 131 17.18 -4.56 -0.29
CA THR A 131 16.69 -4.30 -1.65
C THR A 131 15.60 -3.22 -1.70
N ASP A 132 15.29 -2.61 -0.57
CA ASP A 132 14.18 -1.68 -0.42
C ASP A 132 14.47 -0.33 -1.09
N TYR A 133 13.41 0.37 -1.50
CA TYR A 133 13.54 1.65 -2.21
C TYR A 133 14.27 2.70 -1.37
N ALA A 134 14.09 2.73 -0.04
CA ALA A 134 14.82 3.64 0.85
C ALA A 134 16.34 3.37 0.82
N SER A 135 16.74 2.10 0.97
CA SER A 135 18.14 1.67 0.91
C SER A 135 18.78 2.01 -0.44
N LYS A 136 18.06 1.80 -1.56
CA LYS A 136 18.53 2.17 -2.91
C LYS A 136 18.80 3.67 -3.03
N VAL A 137 17.93 4.53 -2.51
CA VAL A 137 18.15 5.98 -2.51
C VAL A 137 19.36 6.34 -1.66
N GLN A 138 19.53 5.70 -0.51
CA GLN A 138 20.70 5.93 0.34
C GLN A 138 22.01 5.59 -0.40
N TYR A 139 22.10 4.42 -1.03
CA TYR A 139 23.30 4.03 -1.78
C TYR A 139 23.55 4.93 -2.99
N PHE A 140 22.49 5.36 -3.68
CA PHE A 140 22.62 6.30 -4.78
C PHE A 140 23.10 7.67 -4.28
N ALA A 141 22.52 8.19 -3.19
CA ALA A 141 22.93 9.46 -2.59
C ALA A 141 24.39 9.44 -2.12
N GLN A 142 24.84 8.36 -1.47
CA GLN A 142 26.25 8.18 -1.09
C GLN A 142 27.18 8.24 -2.30
N LEU A 143 26.76 7.64 -3.42
CA LEU A 143 27.53 7.67 -4.65
C LEU A 143 27.54 9.07 -5.29
N VAL A 144 26.45 9.84 -5.20
CA VAL A 144 26.41 11.25 -5.61
C VAL A 144 27.32 12.11 -4.73
N GLU A 145 27.32 11.89 -3.41
CA GLU A 145 28.23 12.57 -2.47
C GLU A 145 29.70 12.27 -2.80
N THR A 146 30.06 11.03 -3.14
CA THR A 146 31.42 10.72 -3.60
C THR A 146 31.79 11.44 -4.90
N ALA A 147 30.82 11.66 -5.80
CA ALA A 147 31.05 12.39 -7.03
C ALA A 147 31.19 13.90 -6.80
N ALA A 148 30.37 14.47 -5.91
CA ALA A 148 30.44 15.88 -5.53
C ALA A 148 31.74 16.23 -4.78
N ALA A 149 32.31 15.28 -4.04
CA ALA A 149 33.56 15.48 -3.31
C ALA A 149 34.82 15.45 -4.20
N GLU A 150 34.72 14.90 -5.42
CA GLU A 150 35.86 14.80 -6.34
C GLU A 150 36.00 16.09 -7.17
N PRO A 151 37.08 16.88 -7.01
CA PRO A 151 37.19 18.20 -7.62
C PRO A 151 37.25 18.17 -9.16
N ASN A 152 37.71 17.05 -9.73
CA ASN A 152 37.83 16.88 -11.18
C ASN A 152 36.54 16.34 -11.83
N TYR A 153 35.49 16.08 -11.05
CA TYR A 153 34.22 15.58 -11.56
C TYR A 153 33.42 16.71 -12.23
N ASN A 154 33.66 16.91 -13.54
CA ASN A 154 33.03 17.97 -14.32
C ASN A 154 32.41 17.45 -15.63
N PRO A 155 31.30 16.69 -15.55
CA PRO A 155 30.62 16.18 -16.74
C PRO A 155 29.78 17.26 -17.44
N THR A 156 29.72 17.18 -18.76
CA THR A 156 28.92 18.11 -19.59
C THR A 156 27.44 17.73 -19.63
N GLU A 157 27.09 16.45 -19.45
CA GLU A 157 25.70 16.01 -19.49
C GLU A 157 24.95 16.38 -18.21
N ARG A 158 23.81 17.08 -18.34
CA ARG A 158 23.01 17.54 -17.19
C ARG A 158 22.63 16.40 -16.24
N GLU A 159 22.25 15.23 -16.76
CA GLU A 159 21.85 14.07 -15.96
C GLU A 159 22.98 13.46 -15.11
N LEU A 160 24.25 13.76 -15.45
CA LEU A 160 25.43 13.28 -14.73
C LEU A 160 26.12 14.41 -13.94
N SER A 161 25.72 15.66 -14.15
CA SER A 161 26.14 16.78 -13.31
C SER A 161 25.71 16.57 -11.86
N VAL A 162 26.49 17.10 -10.91
CA VAL A 162 26.17 17.00 -9.47
C VAL A 162 24.77 17.54 -9.19
N GLU A 163 24.40 18.69 -9.77
CA GLU A 163 23.07 19.27 -9.65
C GLU A 163 21.96 18.32 -10.14
N GLY A 164 22.10 17.75 -11.34
CA GLY A 164 21.10 16.82 -11.89
C GLY A 164 21.00 15.51 -11.10
N LEU A 165 22.11 15.05 -10.52
CA LEU A 165 22.14 13.88 -9.66
C LEU A 165 21.47 14.13 -8.30
N GLU A 166 21.68 15.30 -7.71
CA GLU A 166 21.00 15.75 -6.49
C GLU A 166 19.50 15.93 -6.71
N GLU A 167 19.09 16.56 -7.82
CA GLU A 167 17.69 16.63 -8.27
C GLU A 167 17.06 15.22 -8.34
N LYS A 168 17.80 14.25 -8.91
CA LYS A 168 17.36 12.85 -8.98
C LYS A 168 17.21 12.24 -7.59
N VAL A 169 18.16 12.45 -6.67
CA VAL A 169 18.06 11.98 -5.28
C VAL A 169 16.82 12.54 -4.59
N LEU A 170 16.56 13.84 -4.73
CA LEU A 170 15.37 14.50 -4.18
C LEU A 170 14.07 13.95 -4.78
N GLN A 171 14.04 13.71 -6.10
CA GLN A 171 12.90 13.09 -6.78
C GLN A 171 12.61 11.69 -6.21
N LEU A 172 13.63 10.86 -5.98
CA LEU A 172 13.44 9.51 -5.46
C LEU A 172 12.98 9.51 -3.99
N ARG A 173 13.50 10.44 -3.17
CA ARG A 173 13.05 10.64 -1.78
C ARG A 173 11.58 11.06 -1.73
N SER A 174 11.18 12.06 -2.53
CA SER A 174 9.80 12.54 -2.57
C SER A 174 8.83 11.46 -3.04
N LEU A 175 9.18 10.68 -4.07
CA LEU A 175 8.35 9.56 -4.52
C LEU A 175 8.19 8.46 -3.45
N ASN A 176 9.24 8.18 -2.66
CA ASN A 176 9.12 7.26 -1.53
C ASN A 176 8.11 7.77 -0.49
N GLU A 177 8.20 9.05 -0.12
CA GLU A 177 7.25 9.68 0.82
C GLU A 177 5.81 9.68 0.29
N LEU A 178 5.62 9.99 -1.00
CA LEU A 178 4.32 9.99 -1.64
C LEU A 178 3.69 8.59 -1.63
N VAL A 179 4.46 7.53 -1.90
CA VAL A 179 3.96 6.15 -1.78
C VAL A 179 3.55 5.84 -0.34
N MET A 180 4.35 6.21 0.66
CA MET A 180 4.01 5.99 2.07
C MET A 180 2.70 6.69 2.45
N LYS A 181 2.53 7.95 2.07
CA LYS A 181 1.30 8.73 2.33
C LYS A 181 0.08 8.10 1.65
N ALA A 182 0.21 7.69 0.39
CA ALA A 182 -0.87 7.05 -0.35
C ALA A 182 -1.24 5.68 0.24
N GLU A 183 -0.26 4.89 0.69
CA GLU A 183 -0.49 3.61 1.37
C GLU A 183 -1.25 3.80 2.69
N GLN A 184 -0.81 4.76 3.51
CA GLN A 184 -1.48 5.10 4.77
C GLN A 184 -2.93 5.52 4.53
N ARG A 185 -3.17 6.40 3.55
CA ARG A 185 -4.53 6.83 3.18
C ARG A 185 -5.40 5.65 2.74
N LEU A 186 -4.87 4.76 1.90
CA LEU A 186 -5.58 3.57 1.45
C LEU A 186 -5.89 2.62 2.62
N LYS A 187 -4.96 2.43 3.56
CA LYS A 187 -5.19 1.61 4.77
C LYS A 187 -6.29 2.21 5.65
N GLN A 188 -6.23 3.50 5.92
CA GLN A 188 -7.27 4.22 6.69
C GLN A 188 -8.66 4.07 6.07
N LEU A 189 -8.79 4.28 4.76
CA LEU A 189 -10.08 4.13 4.05
C LEU A 189 -10.59 2.68 4.06
N ARG A 190 -9.69 1.69 3.96
CA ARG A 190 -10.06 0.28 4.10
C ARG A 190 -10.56 -0.05 5.50
N GLN A 191 -9.98 0.56 6.54
CA GLN A 191 -10.43 0.44 7.91
C GLN A 191 -11.81 1.11 8.10
N GLN A 192 -11.98 2.35 7.66
CA GLN A 192 -13.29 3.04 7.71
C GLN A 192 -14.38 2.24 6.98
N ARG A 193 -14.07 1.67 5.82
CA ARG A 193 -15.00 0.77 5.12
C ARG A 193 -15.35 -0.45 5.96
N ARG A 194 -14.38 -1.05 6.65
CA ARG A 194 -14.60 -2.23 7.50
C ARG A 194 -15.48 -1.89 8.71
N GLU A 195 -15.27 -0.72 9.31
CA GLU A 195 -16.10 -0.17 10.39
C GLU A 195 -17.55 0.02 9.92
N ILE A 196 -17.77 0.71 8.79
CA ILE A 196 -19.10 0.95 8.23
C ILE A 196 -19.81 -0.35 7.82
N PHE A 197 -19.09 -1.32 7.26
CA PHE A 197 -19.71 -2.55 6.76
C PHE A 197 -19.95 -3.61 7.84
N TYR A 198 -19.03 -3.78 8.79
CA TYR A 198 -19.00 -4.99 9.63
C TYR A 198 -18.79 -4.77 11.13
N GLU A 199 -17.99 -3.79 11.54
CA GLU A 199 -17.46 -3.72 12.91
C GLU A 199 -18.15 -2.68 13.78
N GLY A 200 -18.53 -1.54 13.21
CA GLY A 200 -19.24 -0.50 13.94
C GLY A 200 -20.55 -1.01 14.53
N GLU A 201 -20.94 -0.45 15.67
CA GLU A 201 -22.22 -0.77 16.33
C GLU A 201 -23.39 -0.64 15.34
N HIS A 202 -23.43 0.48 14.63
CA HIS A 202 -24.38 0.74 13.55
C HIS A 202 -23.82 0.40 12.17
N SER A 203 -23.02 -0.66 12.04
CA SER A 203 -22.55 -1.13 10.72
C SER A 203 -23.68 -1.72 9.88
N LEU A 204 -23.51 -1.80 8.55
CA LEU A 204 -24.50 -2.39 7.63
C LEU A 204 -24.98 -3.77 8.07
N VAL A 205 -24.05 -4.65 8.50
CA VAL A 205 -24.43 -6.00 8.90
C VAL A 205 -25.20 -6.01 10.22
N ASN A 206 -24.82 -5.17 11.18
CA ASN A 206 -25.51 -5.11 12.48
C ASN A 206 -26.91 -4.48 12.34
N THR A 207 -27.01 -3.34 11.63
CA THR A 207 -28.30 -2.67 11.36
C THR A 207 -29.23 -3.56 10.55
N ALA A 208 -28.72 -4.27 9.54
CA ALA A 208 -29.51 -5.23 8.77
C ALA A 208 -30.05 -6.38 9.62
N ARG A 209 -29.25 -6.92 10.54
CA ARG A 209 -29.70 -7.98 11.47
C ARG A 209 -30.77 -7.46 12.43
N ALA A 210 -30.59 -6.26 12.98
CA ALA A 210 -31.57 -5.63 13.84
C ALA A 210 -32.88 -5.31 13.11
N ALA A 211 -32.83 -4.76 11.89
CA ALA A 211 -34.00 -4.53 11.06
C ALA A 211 -34.76 -5.83 10.73
N LYS A 212 -34.03 -6.92 10.44
CA LYS A 212 -34.63 -8.25 10.25
C LYS A 212 -35.34 -8.77 11.49
N ASN A 213 -34.73 -8.62 12.66
CA ASN A 213 -35.33 -9.04 13.91
C ASN A 213 -36.58 -8.22 14.23
N TYR A 214 -36.54 -6.90 13.98
CA TYR A 214 -37.71 -6.04 14.12
C TYR A 214 -38.87 -6.50 13.24
N ILE A 215 -38.63 -6.75 11.95
CA ILE A 215 -39.68 -7.21 11.02
C ILE A 215 -40.24 -8.57 11.46
N ARG A 216 -39.39 -9.50 11.91
CA ARG A 216 -39.86 -10.78 12.45
C ARG A 216 -40.67 -10.63 13.73
N GLY A 217 -40.30 -9.70 14.61
CA GLY A 217 -41.00 -9.43 15.85
C GLY A 217 -42.38 -8.79 15.64
N VAL A 218 -42.51 -7.87 14.69
CA VAL A 218 -43.76 -7.16 14.41
C VAL A 218 -44.72 -7.99 13.54
N PHE A 219 -44.22 -8.61 12.46
CA PHE A 219 -45.07 -9.29 11.47
C PHE A 219 -45.14 -10.81 11.68
N GLY A 220 -44.28 -11.37 12.53
CA GLY A 220 -44.18 -12.82 12.75
C GLY A 220 -43.31 -13.55 11.72
N PHE A 221 -42.87 -14.76 12.08
CA PHE A 221 -41.93 -15.56 11.29
C PHE A 221 -42.49 -16.09 9.96
N ALA A 222 -43.78 -16.41 9.91
CA ALA A 222 -44.45 -16.96 8.73
C ALA A 222 -44.99 -15.89 7.76
N SER A 223 -44.74 -14.60 8.04
CA SER A 223 -45.21 -13.51 7.20
C SER A 223 -44.44 -13.40 5.89
N VAL A 224 -45.11 -12.90 4.86
CA VAL A 224 -44.50 -12.59 3.54
C VAL A 224 -43.22 -11.74 3.68
N PRO A 225 -43.20 -10.61 4.43
CA PRO A 225 -41.98 -9.82 4.58
C PRO A 225 -40.83 -10.59 5.27
N SER A 226 -41.14 -11.44 6.25
CA SER A 226 -40.13 -12.31 6.87
C SER A 226 -39.53 -13.33 5.90
N ALA A 227 -40.34 -13.89 5.00
CA ALA A 227 -39.90 -14.83 3.97
C ALA A 227 -39.01 -14.15 2.90
N GLU A 228 -39.33 -12.92 2.49
CA GLU A 228 -38.48 -12.13 1.58
C GLU A 228 -37.11 -11.83 2.21
N LEU A 229 -37.09 -11.44 3.49
CA LEU A 229 -35.86 -11.16 4.22
C LEU A 229 -34.96 -12.39 4.40
N MET A 230 -35.51 -13.61 4.41
CA MET A 230 -34.70 -14.83 4.48
C MET A 230 -33.81 -15.01 3.25
N LYS A 231 -34.23 -14.51 2.08
CA LYS A 231 -33.45 -14.60 0.83
C LYS A 231 -32.23 -13.66 0.83
N VAL A 232 -32.30 -12.59 1.62
CA VAL A 232 -31.20 -11.63 1.80
C VAL A 232 -30.26 -12.15 2.89
N SER A 233 -28.95 -12.17 2.70
CA SER A 233 -28.02 -12.63 3.76
C SER A 233 -26.91 -11.62 4.05
N PHE A 234 -26.46 -11.58 5.31
CA PHE A 234 -25.42 -10.65 5.77
C PHE A 234 -24.37 -11.43 6.55
N THR A 235 -23.18 -11.57 5.96
CA THR A 235 -22.04 -12.29 6.56
C THR A 235 -20.91 -11.32 6.84
N LYS A 236 -20.33 -11.41 8.05
CA LYS A 236 -19.07 -10.73 8.35
C LYS A 236 -17.93 -11.56 7.76
N PRO A 237 -16.88 -10.95 7.22
CA PRO A 237 -15.68 -11.68 6.83
C PRO A 237 -15.06 -12.35 8.07
N VAL A 238 -14.61 -13.59 7.95
CA VAL A 238 -13.83 -14.24 9.00
C VAL A 238 -12.48 -13.53 9.05
N THR A 239 -12.17 -12.93 10.18
CA THR A 239 -10.84 -12.39 10.46
C THR A 239 -9.88 -13.56 10.58
N ARG A 240 -9.01 -13.74 9.57
CA ARG A 240 -7.80 -14.55 9.70
C ARG A 240 -6.66 -13.67 10.15
#